data_AF-A0A2V8N0H4-F1
#
_entry.id   AF-A0A2V8N0H4-F1
#
_cell.length_a   1.000
_cell.length_b   1.000
_cell.length_c   1.000
_cell.angle_alpha   90.00
_cell.angle_beta   90.00
_cell.angle_gamma   90.00
#
_symmetry.space_group_name_H-M   'P 1'
#
loop_
_entity.id
_entity.type
_entity.pdbx_description
1 polymer ?
#
loop_
_entity_poly.entity_id
_entity_poly.type
_entity_poly.pdbx_seq_one_letter_code
_entity_poly.pdbx_strand_id
1 'polypeptide(L)'
;MLSIARRCATTLWRTSILRAVYSERQLQEVMVDFWTNHFNVFAGKGADRWLLTSYDRDTIRPHTLGKFYDLLLADAESPAMLFYLDNFQSVSADAQPPQQRPGAARGPLAQLMRMSNNPQQQQPQQRQRRGINENYARELMELHTLGVDGGYTQKDVQEVARCFTGWTIFAPRGAGAAAQAILNGPRADMLRDNAGKFFFNARVHDNGEKVVLGHKIPAGGGMGDGLAVLKILVQQPATAKFIATKLVRHFVSDDPPPALVDRVAQTFLKTDGDIREVLKVIFFSPEFNSAAAYRVKVKRPFELAVSAVRTLGADTNGGPQMHQWIARMGQPLYGFQTPNGYSDVAENWVNTGALLERMNFALALVSNRIPGTRVDLSRFVTDISGSKSIDKEKLLDRFVTSIMGGEISAQTRATLLKQLDDQVVLPSTSPTQVASFKAPVNPFETAFQRGALNPGGGGGQQQQQLASVSAAEINNALVKLAGLILGSPEFQRQ
;
A
#
# COMPACT_ATOMS: atom_id res chain seq x y z
N MET A 1 19.66 6.70 -13.59
CA MET A 1 18.42 5.92 -13.39
C MET A 1 18.10 5.64 -11.91
N LEU A 2 19.04 5.16 -11.08
CA LEU A 2 18.83 4.95 -9.63
C LEU A 2 18.32 6.19 -8.87
N SER A 3 18.78 7.39 -9.23
CA SER A 3 18.33 8.65 -8.60
C SER A 3 16.87 9.01 -8.90
N ILE A 4 16.36 8.70 -10.10
CA ILE A 4 14.98 8.97 -10.50
C ILE A 4 14.04 7.98 -9.81
N ALA A 5 14.41 6.70 -9.77
CA ALA A 5 13.67 5.66 -9.07
C ALA A 5 13.39 6.03 -7.60
N ARG A 6 14.45 6.47 -6.91
CA ARG A 6 14.38 6.90 -5.52
C ARG A 6 13.46 8.11 -5.35
N ARG A 7 13.50 9.07 -6.29
CA ARG A 7 12.62 10.24 -6.28
C ARG A 7 11.15 9.87 -6.49
N CYS A 8 10.83 8.96 -7.40
CA CYS A 8 9.44 8.50 -7.63
C CYS A 8 8.86 7.85 -6.38
N ALA A 9 9.55 6.85 -5.81
CA ALA A 9 9.10 6.19 -4.58
C ALA A 9 8.99 7.16 -3.39
N THR A 10 9.98 8.04 -3.20
CA THR A 10 9.96 9.04 -2.13
C THR A 10 8.81 10.04 -2.31
N THR A 11 8.51 10.42 -3.55
CA THR A 11 7.40 11.32 -3.86
C THR A 11 6.07 10.63 -3.53
N LEU A 12 5.90 9.37 -3.93
CA LEU A 12 4.71 8.60 -3.62
C LEU A 12 4.48 8.49 -2.10
N TRP A 13 5.50 8.06 -1.33
CA TRP A 13 5.41 7.99 0.13
C TRP A 13 5.02 9.33 0.75
N ARG A 14 5.68 10.42 0.33
CA ARG A 14 5.38 11.78 0.78
C ARG A 14 3.94 12.15 0.49
N THR A 15 3.47 11.93 -0.74
CA THR A 15 2.11 12.28 -1.13
C THR A 15 1.06 11.49 -0.36
N SER A 16 1.31 10.21 -0.06
CA SER A 16 0.39 9.39 0.73
C SER A 16 0.30 9.89 2.17
N ILE A 17 1.44 10.19 2.81
CA ILE A 17 1.47 10.75 4.16
C ILE A 17 0.82 12.13 4.20
N LEU A 18 1.19 13.04 3.30
CA LEU A 18 0.67 14.40 3.26
C LEU A 18 -0.85 14.41 3.05
N ARG A 19 -1.37 13.59 2.13
CA ARG A 19 -2.82 13.53 1.90
C ARG A 19 -3.54 12.94 3.11
N ALA A 20 -3.04 11.87 3.70
CA ALA A 20 -3.66 11.29 4.90
C ALA A 20 -3.67 12.30 6.07
N VAL A 21 -2.58 13.08 6.23
CA VAL A 21 -2.47 14.08 7.30
C VAL A 21 -3.29 15.34 7.05
N TYR A 22 -3.30 15.90 5.83
CA TYR A 22 -3.87 17.24 5.58
C TYR A 22 -5.18 17.26 4.80
N SER A 23 -5.57 16.17 4.15
CA SER A 23 -6.84 16.14 3.40
C SER A 23 -8.03 16.27 4.36
N GLU A 24 -9.04 17.04 3.96
CA GLU A 24 -10.33 17.06 4.65
C GLU A 24 -11.19 15.83 4.29
N ARG A 25 -10.84 15.11 3.22
CA ARG A 25 -11.55 13.91 2.75
C ARG A 25 -11.01 12.64 3.43
N GLN A 26 -11.10 12.58 4.76
CA GLN A 26 -10.49 11.50 5.55
C GLN A 26 -11.00 10.10 5.19
N LEU A 27 -12.31 9.94 5.00
CA LEU A 27 -12.87 8.66 4.56
C LEU A 27 -12.29 8.23 3.19
N GLN A 28 -12.07 9.18 2.28
CA GLN A 28 -11.44 8.86 1.00
C GLN A 28 -10.02 8.34 1.19
N GLU A 29 -9.20 8.96 2.05
CA GLU A 29 -7.83 8.50 2.29
C GLU A 29 -7.76 7.15 2.99
N VAL A 30 -8.69 6.86 3.93
CA VAL A 30 -8.84 5.51 4.52
C VAL A 30 -9.16 4.48 3.43
N MET A 31 -10.08 4.81 2.52
CA MET A 31 -10.41 3.92 1.41
C MET A 31 -9.27 3.78 0.40
N VAL A 32 -8.44 4.81 0.17
CA VAL A 32 -7.22 4.68 -0.64
C VAL A 32 -6.27 3.66 -0.02
N ASP A 33 -6.02 3.75 1.29
CA ASP A 33 -5.16 2.81 2.01
C ASP A 33 -5.73 1.38 1.98
N PHE A 34 -7.04 1.22 2.19
CA PHE A 34 -7.73 -0.06 2.08
C PHE A 34 -7.58 -0.68 0.68
N TRP A 35 -7.87 0.06 -0.39
CA TRP A 35 -7.84 -0.48 -1.75
C TRP A 35 -6.42 -0.70 -2.26
N THR A 36 -5.47 0.18 -1.91
CA THR A 36 -4.05 -0.03 -2.23
C THR A 36 -3.52 -1.30 -1.57
N ASN A 37 -4.00 -1.62 -0.37
CA ASN A 37 -3.66 -2.86 0.32
C ASN A 37 -4.38 -4.09 -0.24
N HIS A 38 -5.63 -3.93 -0.71
CA HIS A 38 -6.41 -4.99 -1.33
C HIS A 38 -5.83 -5.42 -2.68
N PHE A 39 -5.47 -4.44 -3.53
CA PHE A 39 -4.81 -4.64 -4.81
C PHE A 39 -3.31 -4.34 -4.67
N ASN A 40 -2.64 -5.07 -3.77
CA ASN A 40 -1.27 -4.77 -3.40
C ASN A 40 -0.31 -4.96 -4.58
N VAL A 41 0.52 -3.95 -4.83
CA VAL A 41 1.60 -3.97 -5.82
C VAL A 41 2.92 -3.66 -5.12
N PHE A 42 3.88 -4.57 -5.23
CA PHE A 42 5.18 -4.41 -4.58
C PHE A 42 6.10 -3.46 -5.34
N ALA A 43 6.46 -2.32 -4.73
CA ALA A 43 7.35 -1.33 -5.33
C ALA A 43 8.75 -1.89 -5.69
N GLY A 44 9.18 -2.96 -5.03
CA GLY A 44 10.49 -3.57 -5.27
C GLY A 44 10.58 -4.35 -6.59
N LYS A 45 9.45 -4.71 -7.22
CA LYS A 45 9.46 -5.56 -8.43
C LYS A 45 9.76 -4.75 -9.69
N GLY A 46 11.03 -4.73 -10.08
CA GLY A 46 11.44 -4.24 -11.41
C GLY A 46 10.91 -2.84 -11.74
N ALA A 47 9.94 -2.79 -12.67
CA ALA A 47 9.37 -1.54 -13.16
C ALA A 47 8.28 -0.93 -12.25
N ASP A 48 7.73 -1.67 -11.29
CA ASP A 48 6.65 -1.16 -10.44
C ASP A 48 7.08 0.04 -9.59
N ARG A 49 8.38 0.16 -9.31
CA ARG A 49 8.97 1.32 -8.63
C ARG A 49 8.68 2.67 -9.29
N TRP A 50 8.33 2.71 -10.58
CA TRP A 50 7.92 3.92 -11.30
C TRP A 50 6.44 3.90 -11.70
N LEU A 51 5.83 2.73 -11.88
CA LEU A 51 4.41 2.62 -12.27
C LEU A 51 3.45 2.88 -11.11
N LEU A 52 3.89 2.67 -9.87
CA LEU A 52 3.06 2.85 -8.68
C LEU A 52 2.54 4.28 -8.46
N THR A 53 3.25 5.31 -8.94
CA THR A 53 2.79 6.70 -8.79
C THR A 53 1.54 6.96 -9.64
N SER A 54 1.52 6.48 -10.88
CA SER A 54 0.31 6.53 -11.71
C SER A 54 -0.76 5.56 -11.22
N TYR A 55 -0.38 4.40 -10.68
CA TYR A 55 -1.32 3.46 -10.08
C TYR A 55 -2.12 4.08 -8.92
N ASP A 56 -1.45 4.72 -7.95
CA ASP A 56 -2.14 5.45 -6.87
C ASP A 56 -3.05 6.55 -7.43
N ARG A 57 -2.53 7.37 -8.34
CA ARG A 57 -3.22 8.57 -8.86
C ARG A 57 -4.39 8.26 -9.79
N ASP A 58 -4.20 7.34 -10.73
CA ASP A 58 -5.09 7.11 -11.87
C ASP A 58 -5.95 5.85 -11.70
N THR A 59 -5.45 4.84 -10.98
CA THR A 59 -6.17 3.58 -10.75
C THR A 59 -6.95 3.60 -9.44
N ILE A 60 -6.28 3.80 -8.29
CA ILE A 60 -6.94 3.63 -6.98
C ILE A 60 -7.77 4.85 -6.60
N ARG A 61 -7.16 6.03 -6.54
CA ARG A 61 -7.78 7.25 -5.98
C ARG A 61 -9.11 7.66 -6.61
N PRO A 62 -9.28 7.61 -7.95
CA PRO A 62 -10.53 8.04 -8.58
C PRO A 62 -11.72 7.12 -8.26
N HIS A 63 -11.45 5.85 -7.97
CA HIS A 63 -12.50 4.81 -7.86
C HIS A 63 -12.80 4.37 -6.42
N THR A 64 -12.12 4.93 -5.41
CA THR A 64 -12.21 4.52 -3.99
C THR A 64 -13.62 4.42 -3.40
N LEU A 65 -14.54 5.26 -3.87
CA LEU A 65 -15.95 5.33 -3.41
C LEU A 65 -16.95 5.09 -4.57
N GLY A 66 -16.46 4.58 -5.71
CA GLY A 66 -17.25 4.35 -6.92
C GLY A 66 -17.84 2.94 -6.99
N LYS A 67 -18.08 2.44 -8.21
CA LYS A 67 -18.44 1.03 -8.43
C LYS A 67 -17.19 0.16 -8.34
N PHE A 68 -17.33 -1.00 -7.70
CA PHE A 68 -16.24 -1.98 -7.60
C PHE A 68 -15.78 -2.47 -8.97
N TYR A 69 -16.68 -2.59 -9.94
CA TYR A 69 -16.31 -2.96 -11.32
C TYR A 69 -15.32 -1.96 -11.94
N ASP A 70 -15.54 -0.66 -11.76
CA ASP A 70 -14.67 0.38 -12.33
C ASP A 70 -13.27 0.33 -11.70
N LEU A 71 -13.21 0.10 -10.38
CA LEU A 71 -11.94 -0.10 -9.67
C LEU A 71 -11.22 -1.37 -10.15
N LEU A 72 -11.94 -2.49 -10.25
CA LEU A 72 -11.39 -3.77 -10.68
C LEU A 72 -10.88 -3.71 -12.13
N LEU A 73 -11.62 -3.03 -13.01
CA LEU A 73 -11.21 -2.79 -14.39
C LEU A 73 -9.96 -1.91 -14.46
N ALA A 74 -9.96 -0.80 -13.71
CA ALA A 74 -8.81 0.10 -13.66
C ALA A 74 -7.55 -0.60 -13.10
N ASP A 75 -7.71 -1.53 -12.15
CA ASP A 75 -6.63 -2.38 -11.65
C ASP A 75 -6.13 -3.36 -12.71
N ALA A 76 -7.04 -4.10 -13.34
CA ALA A 76 -6.72 -5.10 -14.36
C ALA A 76 -6.02 -4.52 -15.60
N GLU A 77 -6.38 -3.29 -15.99
CA GLU A 77 -5.71 -2.56 -17.07
C GLU A 77 -4.45 -1.83 -16.60
N SER A 78 -4.20 -1.73 -15.29
CA SER A 78 -3.10 -0.93 -14.80
C SER A 78 -1.75 -1.54 -15.21
N PRO A 79 -0.82 -0.72 -15.75
CA PRO A 79 0.53 -1.18 -16.06
C PRO A 79 1.26 -1.76 -14.84
N ALA A 80 0.99 -1.23 -13.64
CA ALA A 80 1.58 -1.70 -12.41
C ALA A 80 1.11 -3.13 -12.08
N MET A 81 -0.20 -3.40 -12.07
CA MET A 81 -0.70 -4.75 -11.77
C MET A 81 -0.31 -5.77 -12.84
N LEU A 82 -0.39 -5.38 -14.12
CA LEU A 82 0.02 -6.24 -15.24
C LEU A 82 1.50 -6.62 -15.16
N PHE A 83 2.37 -5.71 -14.73
CA PHE A 83 3.80 -6.00 -14.51
C PHE A 83 4.02 -6.82 -13.24
N TYR A 84 3.33 -6.46 -12.17
CA TYR A 84 3.46 -7.08 -10.86
C TYR A 84 3.07 -8.56 -10.83
N LEU A 85 2.06 -8.93 -11.61
CA LEU A 85 1.62 -10.32 -11.73
C LEU A 85 2.05 -10.98 -13.05
N ASP A 86 2.94 -10.33 -13.80
CA ASP A 86 3.50 -10.78 -15.08
C ASP A 86 2.47 -11.05 -16.18
N ASN A 87 1.22 -10.57 -16.05
CA ASN A 87 0.18 -10.80 -17.06
C ASN A 87 0.54 -10.17 -18.41
N PHE A 88 1.37 -9.12 -18.42
CA PHE A 88 1.89 -8.54 -19.65
C PHE A 88 2.67 -9.52 -20.54
N GLN A 89 3.09 -10.68 -20.01
CA GLN A 89 3.77 -11.74 -20.73
C GLN A 89 2.82 -12.88 -21.18
N SER A 90 1.55 -12.83 -20.78
CA SER A 90 0.52 -13.84 -21.06
C SER A 90 0.18 -13.87 -22.55
N VAL A 91 0.41 -15.02 -23.18
CA VAL A 91 0.14 -15.23 -24.60
C VAL A 91 -0.53 -16.58 -24.82
N SER A 92 -1.34 -16.67 -25.87
CA SER A 92 -1.90 -17.94 -26.32
C SER A 92 -0.80 -18.94 -26.70
N ALA A 93 -1.05 -20.23 -26.42
CA ALA A 93 -0.19 -21.31 -26.90
C ALA A 93 -0.11 -21.36 -28.44
N ASP A 94 -1.16 -20.91 -29.11
CA ASP A 94 -1.27 -20.87 -30.58
C ASP A 94 -0.72 -19.56 -31.18
N ALA A 95 -0.20 -18.65 -30.35
CA ALA A 95 0.37 -17.40 -30.82
C ALA A 95 1.58 -17.67 -31.74
N GLN A 96 1.41 -17.41 -33.03
CA GLN A 96 2.51 -17.57 -34.00
C GLN A 96 3.68 -16.67 -33.61
N PRO A 97 4.92 -17.20 -33.49
CA PRO A 97 6.08 -16.35 -33.27
C PRO A 97 6.16 -15.34 -34.42
N PRO A 98 6.59 -14.09 -34.17
CA PRO A 98 6.70 -13.11 -35.23
C PRO A 98 7.53 -13.69 -36.37
N GLN A 99 6.90 -13.88 -37.54
CA GLN A 99 7.57 -14.36 -38.74
C GLN A 99 8.79 -13.45 -38.97
N GLN A 100 9.98 -14.01 -38.75
CA GLN A 100 11.20 -13.37 -39.22
C GLN A 100 11.05 -13.28 -40.72
N ARG A 101 10.82 -12.06 -41.25
CA ARG A 101 10.82 -11.83 -42.69
C ARG A 101 12.11 -12.42 -43.26
N PRO A 102 12.04 -13.42 -44.16
CA PRO A 102 13.23 -13.92 -44.83
C PRO A 102 13.77 -12.77 -45.70
N GLY A 103 14.78 -12.06 -45.21
CA GLY A 103 15.38 -10.92 -45.93
C GLY A 103 15.97 -9.81 -45.07
N ALA A 104 15.54 -9.63 -43.81
CA ALA A 104 16.04 -8.53 -42.97
C ALA A 104 17.45 -8.76 -42.38
N ALA A 105 18.02 -9.96 -42.56
CA ALA A 105 19.36 -10.34 -42.09
C ALA A 105 20.40 -10.48 -43.23
N ARG A 106 20.19 -9.79 -44.37
CA ARG A 106 21.17 -9.73 -45.48
C ARG A 106 21.88 -8.37 -45.60
N GLY A 107 22.06 -7.67 -44.47
CA GLY A 107 22.87 -6.47 -44.41
C GLY A 107 24.31 -6.78 -43.96
N PRO A 108 25.33 -6.04 -44.41
CA PRO A 108 26.73 -6.25 -44.01
C PRO A 108 26.95 -6.24 -42.49
N LEU A 109 26.07 -5.57 -41.73
CA LEU A 109 26.08 -5.51 -40.27
C LEU A 109 25.69 -6.84 -39.60
N ALA A 110 24.84 -7.64 -40.24
CA ALA A 110 24.48 -8.99 -39.76
C ALA A 110 25.59 -10.01 -40.03
N GLN A 111 26.40 -9.79 -41.07
CA GLN A 111 27.55 -10.62 -41.41
C GLN A 111 28.74 -10.33 -40.47
N LEU A 112 28.92 -9.07 -40.08
CA LEU A 112 29.90 -8.67 -39.05
C LEU A 112 29.57 -9.26 -37.66
N MET A 113 28.29 -9.25 -37.28
CA MET A 113 27.81 -9.86 -36.02
C MET A 113 27.90 -11.40 -35.99
N ARG A 114 28.07 -12.06 -37.14
CA ARG A 114 28.30 -13.51 -37.24
C ARG A 114 29.78 -13.89 -37.17
N MET A 115 30.69 -12.95 -37.42
CA MET A 115 32.15 -13.22 -37.39
C MET A 115 32.79 -12.95 -36.02
N SER A 116 32.04 -12.40 -35.06
CA SER A 116 32.59 -11.96 -33.76
C SER A 116 32.33 -12.89 -32.57
N ASN A 117 31.83 -14.12 -32.75
CA ASN A 117 31.61 -15.01 -31.62
C ASN A 117 32.27 -16.39 -31.84
N ASN A 118 33.24 -16.67 -30.97
CA ASN A 118 33.85 -17.98 -30.77
C ASN A 118 32.78 -19.09 -30.72
N PRO A 119 32.94 -20.21 -31.45
CA PRO A 119 31.93 -21.28 -31.54
C PRO A 119 31.65 -22.09 -30.25
N GLN A 120 32.29 -21.80 -29.12
CA GLN A 120 32.33 -22.71 -27.97
C GLN A 120 31.46 -22.36 -26.75
N GLN A 121 30.61 -21.33 -26.78
CA GLN A 121 29.79 -20.96 -25.61
C GLN A 121 28.32 -20.63 -25.88
N GLN A 122 27.69 -21.26 -26.87
CA GLN A 122 26.23 -21.18 -27.02
C GLN A 122 25.59 -22.51 -26.63
N GLN A 123 25.44 -22.73 -25.31
CA GLN A 123 24.37 -23.60 -24.85
C GLN A 123 23.04 -22.94 -25.26
N PRO A 124 22.15 -23.65 -25.96
CA PRO A 124 20.85 -23.10 -26.32
C PRO A 124 20.05 -22.92 -25.03
N GLN A 125 20.02 -21.70 -24.49
CA GLN A 125 18.94 -21.29 -23.58
C GLN A 125 17.65 -21.46 -24.36
N GLN A 126 16.96 -22.57 -24.10
CA GLN A 126 15.60 -22.82 -24.57
C GLN A 126 14.80 -21.55 -24.28
N ARG A 127 14.41 -20.82 -25.32
CA ARG A 127 13.39 -19.77 -25.21
C ARG A 127 12.18 -20.47 -24.61
N GLN A 128 11.98 -20.32 -23.29
CA GLN A 128 10.80 -20.80 -22.60
C GLN A 128 9.59 -20.36 -23.42
N ARG A 129 8.84 -21.34 -23.91
CA ARG A 129 7.59 -21.09 -24.63
C ARG A 129 6.74 -20.23 -23.69
N ARG A 130 6.51 -18.98 -24.08
CA ARG A 130 5.61 -18.09 -23.35
C ARG A 130 4.21 -18.70 -23.48
N GLY A 131 3.57 -18.96 -22.36
CA GLY A 131 2.23 -19.52 -22.28
C GLY A 131 1.28 -18.58 -21.55
N ILE A 132 0.09 -19.08 -21.26
CA ILE A 132 -0.91 -18.36 -20.46
C ILE A 132 -0.37 -18.10 -19.04
N ASN A 133 -0.74 -16.96 -18.46
CA ASN A 133 -0.37 -16.62 -17.10
C ASN A 133 -1.49 -16.99 -16.11
N GLU A 134 -1.40 -18.18 -15.53
CA GLU A 134 -2.32 -18.64 -14.49
C GLU A 134 -2.15 -17.88 -13.16
N ASN A 135 -0.99 -17.27 -12.89
CA ASN A 135 -0.75 -16.54 -11.65
C ASN A 135 -1.70 -15.35 -11.54
N TYR A 136 -1.75 -14.49 -12.55
CA TYR A 136 -2.69 -13.36 -12.56
C TYR A 136 -4.14 -13.81 -12.43
N ALA A 137 -4.54 -14.85 -13.17
CA ALA A 137 -5.89 -15.40 -13.10
C ALA A 137 -6.24 -15.91 -11.69
N ARG A 138 -5.30 -16.59 -11.02
CA ARG A 138 -5.46 -17.06 -9.65
C ARG A 138 -5.58 -15.89 -8.69
N GLU A 139 -4.67 -14.92 -8.72
CA GLU A 139 -4.74 -13.76 -7.81
C GLU A 139 -6.04 -12.94 -8.00
N LEU A 140 -6.46 -12.76 -9.25
CA LEU A 140 -7.70 -12.06 -9.59
C LEU A 140 -8.92 -12.74 -8.95
N MET A 141 -9.01 -14.08 -9.03
CA MET A 141 -10.10 -14.85 -8.43
C MET A 141 -9.96 -14.99 -6.92
N GLU A 142 -8.77 -15.31 -6.43
CA GLU A 142 -8.51 -15.69 -5.05
C GLU A 142 -8.42 -14.48 -4.11
N LEU A 143 -7.66 -13.45 -4.50
CA LEU A 143 -7.30 -12.36 -3.60
C LEU A 143 -8.06 -11.07 -3.88
N HIS A 144 -8.45 -10.84 -5.13
CA HIS A 144 -9.11 -9.61 -5.54
C HIS A 144 -10.64 -9.75 -5.62
N THR A 145 -11.18 -10.96 -5.78
CA THR A 145 -12.62 -11.14 -6.00
C THR A 145 -13.27 -12.24 -5.16
N LEU A 146 -13.23 -13.50 -5.54
CA LEU A 146 -14.04 -14.59 -4.98
C LEU A 146 -13.59 -15.03 -3.58
N GLY A 147 -12.33 -14.80 -3.20
CA GLY A 147 -11.74 -15.39 -2.00
C GLY A 147 -11.21 -16.81 -2.25
N VAL A 148 -10.38 -17.31 -1.33
CA VAL A 148 -9.79 -18.67 -1.38
C VAL A 148 -10.87 -19.76 -1.49
N ASP A 149 -11.98 -19.60 -0.78
CA ASP A 149 -13.10 -20.54 -0.79
C ASP A 149 -14.20 -20.15 -1.80
N GLY A 150 -13.82 -19.41 -2.84
CA GLY A 150 -14.73 -18.82 -3.83
C GLY A 150 -15.41 -19.80 -4.80
N GLY A 151 -15.13 -21.10 -4.67
CA GLY A 151 -15.79 -22.16 -5.45
C GLY A 151 -15.33 -22.31 -6.90
N TYR A 152 -14.22 -21.66 -7.30
CA TYR A 152 -13.63 -21.83 -8.63
C TYR A 152 -12.72 -23.06 -8.69
N THR A 153 -12.54 -23.59 -9.89
CA THR A 153 -11.69 -24.76 -10.15
C THR A 153 -10.37 -24.35 -10.79
N GLN A 154 -9.40 -25.28 -10.83
CA GLN A 154 -8.17 -25.10 -11.62
C GLN A 154 -8.48 -24.88 -13.11
N LYS A 155 -9.56 -25.44 -13.63
CA LYS A 155 -9.99 -25.19 -15.02
C LYS A 155 -10.43 -23.75 -15.21
N ASP A 156 -11.16 -23.17 -14.24
CA ASP A 156 -11.55 -21.76 -14.31
C ASP A 156 -10.31 -20.84 -14.31
N VAL A 157 -9.26 -21.18 -13.54
CA VAL A 157 -7.98 -20.44 -13.57
C VAL A 157 -7.38 -20.41 -14.98
N GLN A 158 -7.36 -21.55 -15.66
CA GLN A 158 -6.86 -21.65 -17.02
C GLN A 158 -7.71 -20.85 -18.00
N GLU A 159 -9.03 -20.97 -17.92
CA GLU A 159 -9.96 -20.27 -18.80
C GLU A 159 -9.90 -18.74 -18.60
N VAL A 160 -9.78 -18.28 -17.36
CA VAL A 160 -9.52 -16.87 -17.04
C VAL A 160 -8.17 -16.42 -17.59
N ALA A 161 -7.11 -17.22 -17.41
CA ALA A 161 -5.79 -16.88 -17.95
C ALA A 161 -5.80 -16.75 -19.48
N ARG A 162 -6.56 -17.62 -20.18
CA ARG A 162 -6.81 -17.52 -21.62
C ARG A 162 -7.51 -16.19 -21.98
N CYS A 163 -8.52 -15.77 -21.23
CA CYS A 163 -9.25 -14.51 -21.45
C CYS A 163 -8.34 -13.26 -21.36
N PHE A 164 -7.31 -13.31 -20.52
CA PHE A 164 -6.37 -12.19 -20.31
C PHE A 164 -5.12 -12.23 -21.18
N THR A 165 -4.96 -13.23 -22.05
CA THR A 165 -3.86 -13.25 -23.02
C THR A 165 -3.88 -12.00 -23.90
N GLY A 166 -2.71 -11.43 -24.18
CA GLY A 166 -2.61 -10.21 -24.99
C GLY A 166 -2.97 -8.91 -24.26
N TRP A 167 -3.43 -8.93 -23.00
CA TRP A 167 -3.44 -7.75 -22.15
C TRP A 167 -2.01 -7.46 -21.71
N THR A 168 -1.42 -6.36 -22.18
CA THR A 168 0.02 -6.11 -21.98
C THR A 168 0.33 -4.63 -21.89
N ILE A 169 1.62 -4.32 -21.75
CA ILE A 169 2.12 -2.97 -21.49
C ILE A 169 3.06 -2.61 -22.61
N PHE A 170 2.89 -1.43 -23.18
CA PHE A 170 3.74 -0.98 -24.27
C PHE A 170 5.12 -0.66 -23.70
N ALA A 171 6.17 -1.33 -24.16
CA ALA A 171 7.53 -1.21 -23.63
C ALA A 171 7.62 -1.34 -22.07
N PRO A 172 7.28 -2.50 -21.49
CA PRO A 172 7.07 -2.71 -20.04
C PRO A 172 8.30 -2.45 -19.18
N ARG A 173 9.51 -2.63 -19.74
CA ARG A 173 10.79 -2.39 -19.04
C ARG A 173 11.39 -1.03 -19.38
N GLY A 174 10.58 -0.13 -19.92
CA GLY A 174 11.02 1.14 -20.46
C GLY A 174 11.83 0.97 -21.74
N ALA A 175 12.33 2.12 -22.20
CA ALA A 175 13.15 2.21 -23.38
C ALA A 175 14.60 1.75 -23.09
N GLY A 176 14.88 0.44 -23.10
CA GLY A 176 16.26 -0.07 -23.09
C GLY A 176 17.06 0.33 -24.35
N ALA A 177 18.25 -0.23 -24.56
CA ALA A 177 19.09 0.08 -25.74
C ALA A 177 18.34 -0.05 -27.09
N ALA A 178 17.40 -1.01 -27.19
CA ALA A 178 16.54 -1.18 -28.36
C ALA A 178 15.60 0.00 -28.61
N ALA A 179 15.14 0.68 -27.56
CA ALA A 179 14.29 1.85 -27.70
C ALA A 179 15.10 3.14 -27.82
N GLN A 180 16.36 3.19 -27.41
CA GLN A 180 17.24 4.31 -27.75
C GLN A 180 17.50 4.37 -29.26
N ALA A 181 17.56 3.21 -29.93
CA ALA A 181 17.58 3.12 -31.39
C ALA A 181 16.25 3.53 -32.05
N ILE A 182 15.10 3.32 -31.39
CA ILE A 182 13.77 3.73 -31.93
C ILE A 182 13.42 5.18 -31.57
N LEU A 183 13.90 5.71 -30.43
CA LEU A 183 13.76 7.11 -29.99
C LEU A 183 14.48 8.09 -30.92
N ASN A 184 15.43 7.60 -31.71
CA ASN A 184 16.11 8.34 -32.78
C ASN A 184 15.59 7.95 -34.19
N GLY A 185 14.54 7.13 -34.25
CA GLY A 185 13.94 6.64 -35.49
C GLY A 185 12.55 7.21 -35.75
N PRO A 186 11.97 6.96 -36.93
CA PRO A 186 10.69 7.55 -37.37
C PRO A 186 9.46 7.09 -36.57
N ARG A 187 9.61 6.24 -35.55
CA ARG A 187 8.55 5.79 -34.64
C ARG A 187 8.82 6.17 -33.17
N ALA A 188 9.73 7.13 -32.94
CA ALA A 188 10.09 7.60 -31.62
C ALA A 188 8.87 8.11 -30.83
N ASP A 189 7.99 8.87 -31.48
CA ASP A 189 6.83 9.50 -30.85
C ASP A 189 5.85 8.45 -30.32
N MET A 190 5.60 7.38 -31.09
CA MET A 190 4.76 6.27 -30.64
C MET A 190 5.28 5.63 -29.34
N LEU A 191 6.59 5.51 -29.17
CA LEU A 191 7.18 5.02 -27.92
C LEU A 191 7.12 6.04 -26.79
N ARG A 192 7.41 7.31 -27.07
CA ARG A 192 7.34 8.38 -26.06
C ARG A 192 5.92 8.52 -25.49
N ASP A 193 4.93 8.42 -26.36
CA ASP A 193 3.54 8.67 -25.99
C ASP A 193 2.85 7.45 -25.37
N ASN A 194 3.34 6.23 -25.64
CA ASN A 194 2.67 5.00 -25.20
C ASN A 194 3.48 4.15 -24.22
N ALA A 195 4.78 4.38 -24.05
CA ALA A 195 5.58 3.57 -23.13
C ALA A 195 5.01 3.59 -21.70
N GLY A 196 4.90 2.40 -21.12
CA GLY A 196 4.32 2.21 -19.80
C GLY A 196 2.80 2.32 -19.77
N LYS A 197 2.10 2.38 -20.91
CA LYS A 197 0.63 2.32 -20.98
C LYS A 197 0.14 0.91 -21.30
N PHE A 198 -1.08 0.63 -20.86
CA PHE A 198 -1.84 -0.54 -21.26
C PHE A 198 -2.00 -0.61 -22.78
N PHE A 199 -1.93 -1.82 -23.34
CA PHE A 199 -2.39 -2.09 -24.70
C PHE A 199 -2.85 -3.54 -24.84
N PHE A 200 -3.84 -3.76 -25.69
CA PHE A 200 -4.26 -5.09 -26.10
C PHE A 200 -3.57 -5.53 -27.40
N ASN A 201 -2.92 -6.70 -27.37
CA ASN A 201 -2.26 -7.31 -28.52
C ASN A 201 -3.06 -8.51 -29.05
N ALA A 202 -3.99 -8.26 -29.96
CA ALA A 202 -4.84 -9.29 -30.56
C ALA A 202 -4.06 -10.47 -31.18
N ARG A 203 -2.82 -10.26 -31.64
CA ARG A 203 -1.99 -11.29 -32.30
C ARG A 203 -1.52 -12.41 -31.37
N VAL A 204 -1.52 -12.16 -30.07
CA VAL A 204 -1.07 -13.13 -29.06
C VAL A 204 -2.22 -13.53 -28.13
N HIS A 205 -3.44 -13.10 -28.42
CA HIS A 205 -4.63 -13.44 -27.68
C HIS A 205 -5.18 -14.79 -28.14
N ASP A 206 -5.68 -15.58 -27.18
CA ASP A 206 -6.41 -16.81 -27.43
C ASP A 206 -7.82 -16.44 -27.88
N ASN A 207 -8.13 -16.63 -29.17
CA ASN A 207 -9.46 -16.31 -29.70
C ASN A 207 -10.43 -17.51 -29.61
N GLY A 208 -10.03 -18.62 -29.00
CA GLY A 208 -10.89 -19.79 -28.84
C GLY A 208 -12.04 -19.52 -27.88
N GLU A 209 -13.08 -20.35 -27.96
CA GLU A 209 -14.16 -20.34 -27.00
C GLU A 209 -13.64 -20.67 -25.59
N LYS A 210 -14.23 -20.03 -24.58
CA LYS A 210 -13.85 -20.18 -23.18
C LYS A 210 -15.06 -20.39 -22.28
N VAL A 211 -14.86 -21.03 -21.13
CA VAL A 211 -15.92 -21.21 -20.13
C VAL A 211 -15.38 -20.82 -18.76
N VAL A 212 -15.94 -19.77 -18.15
CA VAL A 212 -15.50 -19.23 -16.87
C VAL A 212 -16.65 -19.28 -15.89
N LEU A 213 -16.51 -20.03 -14.79
CA LEU A 213 -17.54 -20.18 -13.75
C LEU A 213 -18.90 -20.61 -14.32
N GLY A 214 -18.88 -21.50 -15.31
CA GLY A 214 -20.07 -21.96 -16.03
C GLY A 214 -20.61 -20.99 -17.10
N HIS A 215 -20.08 -19.77 -17.21
CA HIS A 215 -20.44 -18.83 -18.27
C HIS A 215 -19.63 -19.07 -19.52
N LYS A 216 -20.32 -19.19 -20.65
CA LYS A 216 -19.71 -19.33 -21.98
C LYS A 216 -19.27 -17.97 -22.52
N ILE A 217 -17.98 -17.83 -22.84
CA ILE A 217 -17.41 -16.67 -23.54
C ILE A 217 -17.15 -17.08 -25.00
N PRO A 218 -17.86 -16.49 -25.98
CA PRO A 218 -17.73 -16.84 -27.39
C PRO A 218 -16.31 -16.64 -27.93
N ALA A 219 -15.96 -17.41 -28.96
CA ALA A 219 -14.72 -17.22 -29.70
C ALA A 219 -14.67 -15.85 -30.39
N GLY A 220 -13.47 -15.28 -30.54
CA GLY A 220 -13.23 -14.04 -31.28
C GLY A 220 -13.62 -12.73 -30.57
N GLY A 221 -13.85 -12.74 -29.25
CA GLY A 221 -14.20 -11.53 -28.48
C GLY A 221 -13.01 -10.59 -28.19
N GLY A 222 -11.77 -11.07 -28.33
CA GLY A 222 -10.57 -10.25 -28.18
C GLY A 222 -10.43 -9.68 -26.76
N MET A 223 -10.17 -8.37 -26.64
CA MET A 223 -10.09 -7.71 -25.32
C MET A 223 -11.39 -7.88 -24.52
N GLY A 224 -12.53 -8.03 -25.21
CA GLY A 224 -13.84 -8.23 -24.60
C GLY A 224 -13.93 -9.46 -23.70
N ASP A 225 -13.08 -10.47 -23.92
CA ASP A 225 -13.04 -11.68 -23.10
C ASP A 225 -12.66 -11.35 -21.65
N GLY A 226 -11.60 -10.56 -21.46
CA GLY A 226 -11.18 -10.09 -20.14
C GLY A 226 -12.27 -9.22 -19.48
N LEU A 227 -12.90 -8.32 -20.23
CA LEU A 227 -14.00 -7.50 -19.73
C LEU A 227 -15.21 -8.33 -19.29
N ALA A 228 -15.52 -9.41 -20.01
CA ALA A 228 -16.59 -10.34 -19.66
C ALA A 228 -16.25 -11.08 -18.37
N VAL A 229 -15.01 -11.55 -18.20
CA VAL A 229 -14.55 -12.17 -16.95
C VAL A 229 -14.72 -11.23 -15.77
N LEU A 230 -14.27 -9.97 -15.88
CA LEU A 230 -14.42 -9.00 -14.79
C LEU A 230 -15.88 -8.80 -14.39
N LYS A 231 -16.80 -8.76 -15.36
CA LYS A 231 -18.24 -8.66 -15.07
C LYS A 231 -18.77 -9.90 -14.37
N ILE A 232 -18.40 -11.09 -14.85
CA ILE A 232 -18.78 -12.37 -14.24
C ILE A 232 -18.33 -12.41 -12.79
N LEU A 233 -17.07 -12.03 -12.50
CA LEU A 233 -16.51 -12.04 -11.14
C LEU A 233 -17.27 -11.09 -10.20
N VAL A 234 -17.49 -9.83 -10.60
CA VAL A 234 -18.18 -8.85 -9.74
C VAL A 234 -19.61 -9.27 -9.41
N GLN A 235 -20.28 -10.00 -10.29
CA GLN A 235 -21.65 -10.49 -10.09
C GLN A 235 -21.74 -11.73 -9.18
N GLN A 236 -20.61 -12.37 -8.83
CA GLN A 236 -20.64 -13.54 -7.97
C GLN A 236 -21.00 -13.19 -6.53
N PRO A 237 -21.92 -13.94 -5.89
CA PRO A 237 -22.19 -13.80 -4.45
C PRO A 237 -20.94 -13.98 -3.59
N ALA A 238 -20.01 -14.83 -4.02
CA ALA A 238 -18.71 -15.03 -3.35
C ALA A 238 -17.91 -13.72 -3.31
N THR A 239 -17.85 -12.96 -4.41
CA THR A 239 -17.18 -11.64 -4.44
C THR A 239 -17.83 -10.63 -3.52
N ALA A 240 -19.16 -10.54 -3.53
CA ALA A 240 -19.88 -9.67 -2.63
C ALA A 240 -19.58 -10.01 -1.15
N LYS A 241 -19.59 -11.30 -0.79
CA LYS A 241 -19.28 -11.78 0.56
C LYS A 241 -17.83 -11.51 0.94
N PHE A 242 -16.88 -11.73 0.03
CA PHE A 242 -15.45 -11.50 0.26
C PHE A 242 -15.14 -10.03 0.53
N ILE A 243 -15.60 -9.13 -0.35
CA ILE A 243 -15.40 -7.68 -0.21
C ILE A 243 -16.12 -7.15 1.04
N ALA A 244 -17.37 -7.58 1.28
CA ALA A 244 -18.10 -7.23 2.49
C ALA A 244 -17.34 -7.65 3.76
N THR A 245 -16.80 -8.87 3.79
CA THR A 245 -16.03 -9.39 4.93
C THR A 245 -14.80 -8.54 5.18
N LYS A 246 -14.04 -8.17 4.14
CA LYS A 246 -12.84 -7.32 4.30
C LYS A 246 -13.19 -5.92 4.79
N LEU A 247 -14.25 -5.30 4.27
CA LEU A 247 -14.68 -3.96 4.69
C LEU A 247 -15.21 -3.96 6.12
N VAL A 248 -16.08 -4.91 6.49
CA VAL A 248 -16.57 -5.03 7.87
C VAL A 248 -15.40 -5.34 8.82
N ARG A 249 -14.43 -6.16 8.39
CA ARG A 249 -13.22 -6.39 9.18
C ARG A 249 -12.44 -5.11 9.42
N HIS A 250 -12.27 -4.32 8.37
CA HIS A 250 -11.49 -3.09 8.43
C HIS A 250 -12.14 -2.04 9.35
N PHE A 251 -13.47 -1.91 9.33
CA PHE A 251 -14.17 -0.84 10.03
C PHE A 251 -14.82 -1.22 11.37
N VAL A 252 -15.10 -2.50 11.64
CA VAL A 252 -15.93 -2.91 12.79
C VAL A 252 -15.17 -3.78 13.78
N SER A 253 -14.63 -4.92 13.33
CA SER A 253 -14.06 -5.94 14.23
C SER A 253 -13.09 -6.85 13.48
N ASP A 254 -12.06 -7.36 14.16
CA ASP A 254 -11.16 -8.37 13.59
C ASP A 254 -11.90 -9.67 13.22
N ASP A 255 -12.96 -9.98 13.96
CA ASP A 255 -13.95 -11.04 13.68
C ASP A 255 -15.27 -10.40 13.22
N PRO A 256 -15.52 -10.28 11.90
CA PRO A 256 -16.70 -9.60 11.35
C PRO A 256 -18.01 -10.32 11.70
N PRO A 257 -19.01 -9.64 12.29
CA PRO A 257 -20.31 -10.25 12.58
C PRO A 257 -20.98 -10.80 11.30
N PRO A 258 -21.30 -12.11 11.21
CA PRO A 258 -21.79 -12.71 9.96
C PRO A 258 -23.04 -12.02 9.41
N ALA A 259 -23.97 -11.63 10.29
CA ALA A 259 -25.20 -10.94 9.92
C ALA A 259 -24.96 -9.57 9.29
N LEU A 260 -23.97 -8.80 9.77
CA LEU A 260 -23.60 -7.53 9.15
C LEU A 260 -22.95 -7.77 7.79
N VAL A 261 -22.04 -8.74 7.70
CA VAL A 261 -21.41 -9.11 6.43
C VAL A 261 -22.46 -9.49 5.38
N ASP A 262 -23.49 -10.26 5.75
CA ASP A 262 -24.58 -10.64 4.84
C ASP A 262 -25.37 -9.43 4.34
N ARG A 263 -25.74 -8.49 5.22
CA ARG A 263 -26.44 -7.25 4.81
C ARG A 263 -25.59 -6.40 3.87
N VAL A 264 -24.29 -6.31 4.14
CA VAL A 264 -23.35 -5.58 3.28
C VAL A 264 -23.18 -6.26 1.92
N ALA A 265 -23.03 -7.58 1.89
CA ALA A 265 -22.92 -8.36 0.65
C ALA A 265 -24.19 -8.26 -0.21
N GLN A 266 -25.38 -8.31 0.41
CA GLN A 266 -26.65 -8.08 -0.29
C GLN A 266 -26.72 -6.68 -0.90
N THR A 267 -26.25 -5.66 -0.18
CA THR A 267 -26.20 -4.28 -0.68
C THR A 267 -25.22 -4.15 -1.85
N PHE A 268 -24.06 -4.80 -1.75
CA PHE A 268 -23.10 -4.87 -2.84
C PHE A 268 -23.76 -5.43 -4.12
N LEU A 269 -24.43 -6.58 -4.04
CA LEU A 269 -25.11 -7.18 -5.20
C LEU A 269 -26.25 -6.30 -5.74
N LYS A 270 -27.08 -5.74 -4.84
CA LYS A 270 -28.23 -4.90 -5.22
C LYS A 270 -27.82 -3.60 -5.93
N THR A 271 -26.64 -3.09 -5.63
CA THR A 271 -26.17 -1.79 -6.10
C THR A 271 -25.06 -1.89 -7.16
N ASP A 272 -24.86 -3.09 -7.73
CA ASP A 272 -23.78 -3.37 -8.69
C ASP A 272 -22.39 -2.97 -8.16
N GLY A 273 -22.14 -3.25 -6.87
CA GLY A 273 -20.88 -2.99 -6.19
C GLY A 273 -20.64 -1.52 -5.86
N ASP A 274 -21.69 -0.74 -5.54
CA ASP A 274 -21.52 0.66 -5.11
C ASP A 274 -20.88 0.74 -3.72
N ILE A 275 -19.62 1.15 -3.67
CA ILE A 275 -18.87 1.19 -2.42
C ILE A 275 -19.45 2.22 -1.45
N ARG A 276 -20.06 3.32 -1.95
CA ARG A 276 -20.69 4.31 -1.07
C ARG A 276 -21.90 3.73 -0.34
N GLU A 277 -22.75 2.99 -1.04
CA GLU A 277 -23.93 2.36 -0.44
C GLU A 277 -23.53 1.24 0.54
N VAL A 278 -22.50 0.46 0.18
CA VAL A 278 -21.89 -0.54 1.08
C VAL A 278 -21.38 0.09 2.38
N LEU A 279 -20.63 1.18 2.30
CA LEU A 279 -20.09 1.87 3.49
C LEU A 279 -21.19 2.49 4.36
N LYS A 280 -22.27 3.01 3.77
CA LYS A 280 -23.42 3.49 4.54
C LYS A 280 -24.03 2.38 5.41
N VAL A 281 -24.18 1.17 4.86
CA VAL A 281 -24.71 0.03 5.63
C VAL A 281 -23.81 -0.31 6.81
N ILE A 282 -22.48 -0.21 6.65
CA ILE A 282 -21.53 -0.42 7.74
C ILE A 282 -21.67 0.68 8.80
N PHE A 283 -21.54 1.95 8.42
CA PHE A 283 -21.47 3.07 9.39
C PHE A 283 -22.79 3.37 10.10
N PHE A 284 -23.93 3.05 9.48
CA PHE A 284 -25.25 3.19 10.11
C PHE A 284 -25.74 1.89 10.77
N SER A 285 -24.89 0.86 10.85
CA SER A 285 -25.23 -0.38 11.56
C SER A 285 -25.20 -0.21 13.08
N PRO A 286 -26.03 -0.96 13.83
CA PRO A 286 -25.92 -1.00 15.28
C PRO A 286 -24.60 -1.62 15.75
N GLU A 287 -24.00 -2.54 14.98
CA GLU A 287 -22.73 -3.16 15.31
C GLU A 287 -21.56 -2.15 15.31
N PHE A 288 -21.54 -1.19 14.38
CA PHE A 288 -20.48 -0.20 14.26
C PHE A 288 -20.34 0.71 15.49
N ASN A 289 -21.48 1.11 16.10
CA ASN A 289 -21.49 1.95 17.30
C ASN A 289 -21.63 1.13 18.60
N SER A 290 -21.50 -0.20 18.53
CA SER A 290 -21.66 -1.04 19.72
C SER A 290 -20.47 -0.91 20.66
N ALA A 291 -20.70 -1.06 21.96
CA ALA A 291 -19.63 -1.09 22.96
C ALA A 291 -18.60 -2.21 22.69
N ALA A 292 -19.02 -3.29 22.02
CA ALA A 292 -18.16 -4.41 21.62
C ALA A 292 -17.27 -4.09 20.41
N ALA A 293 -17.60 -3.09 19.59
CA ALA A 293 -16.78 -2.63 18.46
C ALA A 293 -15.94 -1.39 18.81
N TYR A 294 -16.26 -0.71 19.91
CA TYR A 294 -15.58 0.53 20.29
C TYR A 294 -14.13 0.26 20.75
N ARG A 295 -13.14 0.86 20.06
CA ARG A 295 -11.71 0.77 20.38
C ARG A 295 -11.19 -0.66 20.55
N VAL A 296 -11.69 -1.60 19.74
CA VAL A 296 -11.22 -2.99 19.76
C VAL A 296 -10.14 -3.27 18.74
N LYS A 297 -10.12 -2.51 17.63
CA LYS A 297 -9.15 -2.69 16.57
C LYS A 297 -7.84 -2.00 16.91
N VAL A 298 -6.72 -2.59 16.52
CA VAL A 298 -5.40 -1.96 16.67
C VAL A 298 -5.05 -1.20 15.40
N LYS A 299 -4.67 0.07 15.55
CA LYS A 299 -4.22 0.90 14.44
C LYS A 299 -3.00 0.28 13.78
N ARG A 300 -2.99 0.22 12.45
CA ARG A 300 -1.78 -0.16 11.69
C ARG A 300 -0.72 0.96 11.80
N PRO A 301 0.58 0.68 11.64
CA PRO A 301 1.62 1.69 11.82
C PRO A 301 1.45 2.99 11.02
N PHE A 302 0.97 2.92 9.78
CA PHE A 302 0.65 4.09 8.96
C PHE A 302 -0.47 4.93 9.58
N GLU A 303 -1.55 4.26 9.99
CA GLU A 303 -2.71 4.89 10.64
C GLU A 303 -2.34 5.50 12.00
N LEU A 304 -1.51 4.81 12.79
CA LEU A 304 -0.98 5.32 14.05
C LEU A 304 -0.16 6.60 13.82
N ALA A 305 0.72 6.60 12.83
CA ALA A 305 1.55 7.77 12.53
C ALA A 305 0.71 8.97 12.06
N VAL A 306 -0.25 8.74 11.14
CA VAL A 306 -1.14 9.78 10.62
C VAL A 306 -2.04 10.33 11.73
N SER A 307 -2.68 9.46 12.51
CA SER A 307 -3.56 9.88 13.60
C SER A 307 -2.79 10.64 14.69
N ALA A 308 -1.56 10.24 15.03
CA ALA A 308 -0.72 10.97 15.98
C ALA A 308 -0.37 12.38 15.48
N VAL A 309 0.08 12.51 14.22
CA VAL A 309 0.38 13.81 13.61
C VAL A 309 -0.86 14.71 13.60
N ARG A 310 -2.03 14.18 13.21
CA ARG A 310 -3.29 14.94 13.15
C ARG A 310 -3.78 15.37 14.53
N THR A 311 -3.77 14.45 15.49
CA THR A 311 -4.24 14.70 16.87
C THR A 311 -3.36 15.74 17.57
N LEU A 312 -2.05 15.65 17.36
CA LEU A 312 -1.10 16.66 17.85
C LEU A 312 -1.09 17.94 17.01
N GLY A 313 -1.90 18.02 15.93
CA GLY A 313 -1.88 19.05 14.90
C GLY A 313 -0.45 19.49 14.55
N ALA A 314 0.39 18.49 14.32
CA ALA A 314 1.78 18.64 13.97
C ALA A 314 1.91 19.01 12.49
N ASP A 315 2.89 19.83 12.16
CA ASP A 315 3.25 20.12 10.77
C ASP A 315 4.25 19.07 10.28
N THR A 316 4.05 18.51 9.09
CA THR A 316 4.91 17.51 8.47
C THR A 316 5.06 17.71 6.98
N ASN A 317 6.26 17.48 6.44
CA ASN A 317 6.49 17.42 4.99
C ASN A 317 6.36 16.00 4.41
N GLY A 318 5.93 15.01 5.22
CA GLY A 318 5.81 13.61 4.83
C GLY A 318 7.13 12.95 4.43
N GLY A 319 8.28 13.51 4.85
CA GLY A 319 9.61 13.14 4.39
C GLY A 319 10.01 11.68 4.64
N PRO A 320 11.14 11.23 4.05
CA PRO A 320 11.63 9.87 4.19
C PRO A 320 11.76 9.38 5.63
N GLN A 321 12.04 10.27 6.58
CA GLN A 321 12.20 9.95 7.99
C GLN A 321 10.87 9.53 8.64
N MET A 322 9.74 10.15 8.26
CA MET A 322 8.42 9.70 8.70
C MET A 322 8.13 8.29 8.16
N HIS A 323 8.37 8.09 6.86
CA HIS A 323 8.26 6.75 6.25
C HIS A 323 9.15 5.71 6.94
N GLN A 324 10.39 6.06 7.31
CA GLN A 324 11.29 5.16 8.02
C GLN A 324 10.73 4.71 9.38
N TRP A 325 10.05 5.58 10.12
CA TRP A 325 9.37 5.20 11.36
C TRP A 325 8.21 4.24 11.12
N ILE A 326 7.37 4.53 10.11
CA ILE A 326 6.26 3.66 9.71
C ILE A 326 6.78 2.27 9.31
N ALA A 327 7.89 2.21 8.56
CA ALA A 327 8.54 0.97 8.18
C ALA A 327 9.13 0.20 9.38
N ARG A 328 9.75 0.88 10.35
CA ARG A 328 10.31 0.27 11.58
C ARG A 328 9.22 -0.37 12.45
N MET A 329 8.05 0.26 12.49
CA MET A 329 6.87 -0.28 13.17
C MET A 329 6.22 -1.46 12.41
N GLY A 330 6.73 -1.82 11.23
CA GLY A 330 6.36 -3.05 10.51
C GLY A 330 5.57 -2.85 9.20
N GLN A 331 5.29 -1.62 8.77
CA GLN A 331 4.47 -1.35 7.58
C GLN A 331 5.20 -0.46 6.56
N PRO A 332 6.26 -0.92 5.87
CA PRO A 332 6.89 -0.13 4.82
C PRO A 332 5.90 0.21 3.69
N LEU A 333 5.68 1.49 3.39
CA LEU A 333 4.66 1.89 2.41
C LEU A 333 4.99 1.36 1.00
N TYR A 334 4.04 0.67 0.37
CA TYR A 334 4.21 -0.03 -0.92
C TYR A 334 5.33 -1.09 -0.89
N GLY A 335 5.71 -1.55 0.30
CA GLY A 335 6.83 -2.47 0.54
C GLY A 335 6.41 -3.92 0.80
N PHE A 336 5.12 -4.24 0.77
CA PHE A 336 4.65 -5.61 0.96
C PHE A 336 4.81 -6.42 -0.30
N GLN A 337 5.41 -7.61 -0.17
CA GLN A 337 5.90 -8.35 -1.33
C GLN A 337 4.87 -9.24 -2.01
N THR A 338 3.91 -9.74 -1.25
CA THR A 338 2.90 -10.68 -1.72
C THR A 338 1.60 -9.95 -2.07
N PRO A 339 0.81 -10.44 -3.03
CA PRO A 339 -0.37 -9.73 -3.53
C PRO A 339 -1.51 -9.61 -2.50
N ASN A 340 -1.48 -10.39 -1.43
CA ASN A 340 -2.49 -10.37 -0.36
C ASN A 340 -2.44 -9.13 0.56
N GLY A 341 -1.38 -8.33 0.48
CA GLY A 341 -1.24 -7.09 1.26
C GLY A 341 -1.05 -7.30 2.77
N TYR A 342 -0.96 -6.18 3.48
CA TYR A 342 -0.85 -6.15 4.95
C TYR A 342 -2.13 -6.65 5.62
N SER A 343 -1.96 -7.30 6.78
CA SER A 343 -3.08 -7.81 7.57
C SER A 343 -3.91 -6.70 8.22
N ASP A 344 -5.22 -6.91 8.29
CA ASP A 344 -6.17 -6.04 9.00
C ASP A 344 -6.55 -6.56 10.41
N VAL A 345 -5.87 -7.60 10.91
CA VAL A 345 -6.07 -8.15 12.27
C VAL A 345 -4.97 -7.71 13.24
N ALA A 346 -5.37 -7.42 14.48
CA ALA A 346 -4.51 -6.87 15.52
C ALA A 346 -3.33 -7.77 15.90
N GLU A 347 -3.51 -9.09 15.89
CA GLU A 347 -2.47 -10.06 16.28
C GLU A 347 -1.14 -9.85 15.53
N ASN A 348 -1.21 -9.45 14.26
CA ASN A 348 -0.03 -9.21 13.43
C ASN A 348 0.69 -7.88 13.74
N TRP A 349 0.10 -7.04 14.58
CA TRP A 349 0.58 -5.70 14.91
C TRP A 349 0.90 -5.51 16.40
N VAL A 350 0.53 -6.47 17.24
CA VAL A 350 0.71 -6.44 18.70
C VAL A 350 1.70 -7.53 19.12
N ASN A 351 2.98 -7.29 18.86
CA ASN A 351 4.08 -8.06 19.43
C ASN A 351 5.02 -7.14 20.21
N THR A 352 5.83 -7.72 21.11
CA THR A 352 6.69 -6.95 22.03
C THR A 352 7.61 -5.96 21.31
N GLY A 353 8.15 -6.34 20.15
CA GLY A 353 8.99 -5.46 19.32
C GLY A 353 8.21 -4.30 18.69
N ALA A 354 7.03 -4.59 18.13
CA ALA A 354 6.17 -3.58 17.52
C ALA A 354 5.67 -2.56 18.56
N LEU A 355 5.28 -3.00 19.76
CA LEU A 355 4.86 -2.10 20.84
C LEU A 355 5.99 -1.16 21.29
N LEU A 356 7.22 -1.65 21.36
CA LEU A 356 8.40 -0.84 21.69
C LEU A 356 8.66 0.22 20.61
N GLU A 357 8.65 -0.16 19.33
CA GLU A 357 8.87 0.78 18.23
C GLU A 357 7.76 1.86 18.15
N ARG A 358 6.51 1.49 18.48
CA ARG A 358 5.40 2.45 18.58
C ARG A 358 5.61 3.48 19.68
N MET A 359 6.09 3.04 20.85
CA MET A 359 6.44 3.96 21.95
C MET A 359 7.64 4.86 21.56
N ASN A 360 8.66 4.30 20.92
CA ASN A 360 9.80 5.06 20.41
C ASN A 360 9.38 6.10 19.38
N PHE A 361 8.46 5.75 18.47
CA PHE A 361 7.86 6.69 17.51
C PHE A 361 7.12 7.82 18.22
N ALA A 362 6.25 7.50 19.19
CA ALA A 362 5.52 8.50 19.97
C ALA A 362 6.46 9.51 20.61
N LEU A 363 7.50 9.04 21.31
CA LEU A 363 8.53 9.88 21.93
C LEU A 363 9.32 10.70 20.91
N ALA A 364 9.69 10.13 19.77
CA ALA A 364 10.43 10.84 18.72
C ALA A 364 9.58 11.97 18.10
N LEU A 365 8.28 11.73 17.92
CA LEU A 365 7.33 12.70 17.38
C LEU A 365 7.16 13.89 18.34
N VAL A 366 6.80 13.65 19.60
CA VAL A 366 6.54 14.72 20.57
C VAL A 366 7.80 15.47 21.00
N SER A 367 8.98 14.84 20.88
CA SER A 367 10.28 15.50 21.11
C SER A 367 10.85 16.20 19.88
N ASN A 368 10.09 16.32 18.78
CA ASN A 368 10.55 16.97 17.53
C ASN A 368 11.80 16.35 16.89
N ARG A 369 12.04 15.05 17.12
CA ARG A 369 13.21 14.31 16.61
C ARG A 369 12.98 13.63 15.26
N ILE A 370 11.81 13.82 14.64
CA ILE A 370 11.53 13.37 13.28
C ILE A 370 11.79 14.54 12.32
N PRO A 371 12.88 14.53 11.53
CA PRO A 371 13.16 15.59 10.58
C PRO A 371 11.99 15.83 9.62
N GLY A 372 11.65 17.10 9.40
CA GLY A 372 10.51 17.48 8.57
C GLY A 372 9.16 17.32 9.24
N THR A 373 9.09 16.99 10.54
CA THR A 373 7.87 17.02 11.35
C THR A 373 8.08 17.88 12.61
N ARG A 374 7.06 18.65 13.00
CA ARG A 374 7.08 19.59 14.11
C ARG A 374 5.78 19.56 14.89
N VAL A 375 5.88 19.37 16.21
CA VAL A 375 4.81 19.44 17.19
C VAL A 375 5.05 20.66 18.09
N ASP A 376 4.03 21.48 18.26
CA ASP A 376 4.01 22.50 19.31
C ASP A 376 3.10 22.03 20.45
N LEU A 377 3.70 21.57 21.55
CA LEU A 377 2.95 21.12 22.72
C LEU A 377 2.44 22.28 23.58
N SER A 378 2.97 23.50 23.41
CA SER A 378 2.57 24.65 24.22
C SER A 378 1.09 25.00 24.04
N ARG A 379 0.54 24.73 22.84
CA ARG A 379 -0.89 24.89 22.50
C ARG A 379 -1.86 24.14 23.42
N PHE A 380 -1.39 23.08 24.11
CA PHE A 380 -2.22 22.32 25.05
C PHE A 380 -2.24 22.96 26.46
N VAL A 381 -1.44 24.00 26.69
CA VAL A 381 -1.26 24.69 27.98
C VAL A 381 -1.36 26.23 27.88
N THR A 382 -1.68 26.80 26.71
CA THR A 382 -1.71 28.25 26.45
C THR A 382 -2.72 29.04 27.30
N ASP A 383 -3.83 28.43 27.72
CA ASP A 383 -4.84 29.15 28.54
C ASP A 383 -4.45 29.24 30.04
N ILE A 384 -3.32 28.65 30.42
CA ILE A 384 -2.89 28.49 31.81
C ILE A 384 -1.61 29.28 32.09
N SER A 385 -1.09 29.98 31.07
CA SER A 385 0.18 30.73 31.10
C SER A 385 0.25 31.86 32.15
N GLY A 386 -0.84 32.14 32.87
CA GLY A 386 -0.83 33.01 34.05
C GLY A 386 -0.25 32.37 35.32
N SER A 387 -0.15 31.04 35.39
CA SER A 387 0.41 30.30 36.54
C SER A 387 1.75 29.64 36.19
N LYS A 388 2.77 29.84 37.02
CA LYS A 388 4.12 29.23 36.84
C LYS A 388 4.13 27.70 37.01
N SER A 389 3.12 27.13 37.65
CA SER A 389 2.96 25.68 37.82
C SER A 389 1.51 25.26 37.56
N ILE A 390 1.35 24.03 37.07
CA ILE A 390 0.07 23.37 36.87
C ILE A 390 0.03 22.09 37.69
N ASP A 391 -1.11 21.84 38.32
CA ASP A 391 -1.43 20.56 38.96
C ASP A 391 -1.45 19.42 37.93
N LYS A 392 -0.81 18.29 38.26
CA LYS A 392 -0.66 17.16 37.33
C LYS A 392 -1.99 16.56 36.86
N GLU A 393 -3.04 16.57 37.67
CA GLU A 393 -4.34 16.04 37.27
C GLU A 393 -5.00 16.95 36.24
N LYS A 394 -5.01 18.26 36.49
CA LYS A 394 -5.51 19.25 35.51
C LYS A 394 -4.73 19.20 34.20
N LEU A 395 -3.42 18.99 34.26
CA LEU A 395 -2.59 18.84 33.08
C LEU A 395 -2.94 17.56 32.31
N LEU A 396 -3.04 16.42 33.00
CA LEU A 396 -3.42 15.14 32.40
C LEU A 396 -4.80 15.22 31.74
N ASP A 397 -5.80 15.72 32.44
CA ASP A 397 -7.18 15.80 31.93
C ASP A 397 -7.25 16.66 30.65
N ARG A 398 -6.45 17.74 30.55
CA ARG A 398 -6.35 18.55 29.32
C ARG A 398 -5.74 17.80 28.15
N PHE A 399 -4.63 17.10 28.37
CA PHE A 399 -3.99 16.31 27.32
C PHE A 399 -4.90 15.16 26.88
N VAL A 400 -5.54 14.47 27.82
CA VAL A 400 -6.50 13.39 27.53
C VAL A 400 -7.71 13.94 26.77
N THR A 401 -8.26 15.08 27.16
CA THR A 401 -9.35 15.73 26.42
C THR A 401 -8.92 16.08 25.00
N SER A 402 -7.73 16.67 24.85
CA SER A 402 -7.26 17.18 23.56
C SER A 402 -6.76 16.10 22.60
N ILE A 403 -6.20 15.00 23.12
CA ILE A 403 -5.61 13.91 22.33
C ILE A 403 -6.58 12.73 22.17
N MET A 404 -7.38 12.44 23.19
CA MET A 404 -8.18 11.22 23.30
C MET A 404 -9.69 11.49 23.36
N GLY A 405 -10.12 12.75 23.30
CA GLY A 405 -11.52 13.14 23.48
C GLY A 405 -12.05 12.95 24.91
N GLY A 406 -11.16 12.77 25.89
CA GLY A 406 -11.53 12.62 27.31
C GLY A 406 -11.54 11.18 27.83
N GLU A 407 -11.32 10.20 26.96
CA GLU A 407 -11.57 8.79 27.29
C GLU A 407 -10.29 7.97 27.47
N ILE A 408 -9.98 7.63 28.72
CA ILE A 408 -8.94 6.65 29.10
C ILE A 408 -9.45 5.76 30.25
N SER A 409 -8.91 4.55 30.38
CA SER A 409 -9.23 3.69 31.51
C SER A 409 -8.69 4.27 32.83
N ALA A 410 -9.35 3.92 33.96
CA ALA A 410 -8.88 4.30 35.30
C ALA A 410 -7.45 3.78 35.57
N GLN A 411 -7.11 2.61 35.03
CA GLN A 411 -5.77 2.02 35.12
C GLN A 411 -4.73 2.86 34.35
N THR A 412 -5.04 3.26 33.11
CA THR A 412 -4.15 4.13 32.32
C THR A 412 -3.99 5.49 32.99
N ARG A 413 -5.09 6.09 33.50
CA ARG A 413 -5.03 7.37 34.25
C ARG A 413 -4.10 7.26 35.46
N ALA A 414 -4.27 6.23 36.29
CA ALA A 414 -3.43 6.02 37.47
C ALA A 414 -1.96 5.80 37.09
N THR A 415 -1.70 5.08 35.99
CA THR A 415 -0.33 4.84 35.49
C THR A 415 0.32 6.14 35.00
N LEU A 416 -0.42 6.97 34.26
CA LEU A 416 0.06 8.27 33.77
C LEU A 416 0.35 9.24 34.93
N LEU A 417 -0.53 9.31 35.95
CA LEU A 417 -0.32 10.18 37.12
C LEU A 417 0.90 9.78 37.95
N LYS A 418 1.20 8.48 38.05
CA LYS A 418 2.43 7.99 38.71
C LYS A 418 3.71 8.41 38.00
N GLN A 419 3.62 8.80 36.73
CA GLN A 419 4.76 9.22 35.92
C GLN A 419 4.97 10.74 35.94
N LEU A 420 4.11 11.51 36.62
CA LEU A 420 4.17 12.96 36.73
C LEU A 420 4.44 13.41 38.17
N ASP A 421 5.23 14.48 38.31
CA ASP A 421 5.43 15.17 39.59
C ASP A 421 4.17 15.97 39.99
N ASP A 422 3.92 16.18 41.29
CA ASP A 422 2.71 16.84 41.82
C ASP A 422 2.51 18.27 41.27
N GLN A 423 3.62 18.98 41.03
CA GLN A 423 3.61 20.26 40.32
C GLN A 423 4.51 20.21 39.10
N VAL A 424 3.93 20.49 37.94
CA VAL A 424 4.65 20.54 36.68
C VAL A 424 5.04 21.99 36.37
N VAL A 425 6.34 22.25 36.29
CA VAL A 425 6.89 23.54 35.84
C VAL A 425 6.81 23.61 34.32
N LEU A 426 6.15 24.63 33.80
CA LEU A 426 6.05 24.84 32.35
C LEU A 426 7.36 25.44 31.80
N PRO A 427 7.83 24.99 30.63
CA PRO A 427 9.00 25.58 29.99
C PRO A 427 8.74 27.02 29.55
N SER A 428 9.66 27.93 29.86
CA SER A 428 9.71 29.28 29.28
C SER A 428 10.21 29.18 27.83
N THR A 429 9.37 29.48 26.84
CA THR A 429 9.68 29.27 25.42
C THR A 429 10.62 30.32 24.82
N SER A 430 11.67 29.85 24.13
CA SER A 430 11.97 30.22 22.74
C SER A 430 12.63 29.01 22.06
N PRO A 431 12.18 28.57 20.87
CA PRO A 431 12.68 27.34 20.25
C PRO A 431 14.04 27.59 19.59
N THR A 432 15.12 27.18 20.24
CA THR A 432 16.44 27.12 19.60
C THR A 432 16.44 25.97 18.57
N GLN A 433 16.81 26.29 17.33
CA GLN A 433 17.00 25.31 16.25
C GLN A 433 17.98 24.21 16.70
N VAL A 434 17.50 22.98 16.90
CA VAL A 434 18.39 21.84 17.15
C VAL A 434 18.91 21.31 15.81
N ALA A 435 20.24 21.14 15.78
CA ALA A 435 21.05 20.79 14.61
C ALA A 435 20.61 19.51 13.88
N SER A 436 20.96 19.45 12.61
CA SER A 436 20.66 18.34 11.69
C SER A 436 21.17 16.99 12.20
N PHE A 437 20.25 16.10 12.60
CA PHE A 437 20.57 14.70 12.86
C PHE A 437 20.73 13.94 11.53
N LYS A 438 21.89 13.30 11.33
CA LYS A 438 22.07 12.29 10.28
C LYS A 438 21.33 11.02 10.68
N ALA A 439 20.31 10.65 9.92
CA ALA A 439 19.55 9.44 10.13
C ALA A 439 20.44 8.18 9.98
N PRO A 440 20.31 7.17 10.85
CA PRO A 440 20.99 5.88 10.66
C PRO A 440 20.51 5.18 9.38
N VAL A 441 21.43 4.47 8.72
CA VAL A 441 21.19 3.83 7.42
C VAL A 441 20.30 2.60 7.59
N ASN A 442 19.16 2.59 6.90
CA ASN A 442 18.21 1.48 6.95
C ASN A 442 18.63 0.35 5.97
N PRO A 443 18.69 -0.93 6.39
CA PRO A 443 18.89 -2.07 5.50
C PRO A 443 17.85 -2.13 4.37
N PHE A 444 16.62 -1.69 4.60
CA PHE A 444 15.57 -1.60 3.59
C PHE A 444 15.87 -0.56 2.51
N GLU A 445 16.40 0.61 2.89
CA GLU A 445 16.81 1.65 1.94
C GLU A 445 18.03 1.17 1.13
N THR A 446 18.90 0.37 1.75
CA THR A 446 20.08 -0.23 1.12
C THR A 446 19.74 -1.43 0.23
N ALA A 447 18.76 -2.24 0.61
CA ALA A 447 18.24 -3.39 -0.16
C ALA A 447 17.39 -2.93 -1.35
N PHE A 448 16.57 -1.89 -1.16
CA PHE A 448 15.87 -1.18 -2.23
C PHE A 448 16.86 -0.57 -3.24
N GLN A 449 18.00 -0.04 -2.77
CA GLN A 449 19.10 0.45 -3.63
C GLN A 449 19.81 -0.66 -4.41
N ARG A 450 19.97 -1.86 -3.84
CA ARG A 450 20.68 -3.00 -4.45
C ARG A 450 19.79 -3.94 -5.28
N GLY A 451 18.47 -3.75 -5.28
CA GLY A 451 17.55 -4.62 -6.02
C GLY A 451 17.44 -6.06 -5.46
N ALA A 452 17.92 -6.28 -4.24
CA ALA A 452 17.86 -7.56 -3.55
C ALA A 452 16.82 -7.45 -2.42
N LEU A 453 15.56 -7.71 -2.73
CA LEU A 453 14.48 -7.77 -1.74
C LEU A 453 13.93 -9.20 -1.75
N ASN A 454 14.46 -10.04 -0.86
CA ASN A 454 13.87 -11.34 -0.53
C ASN A 454 13.41 -11.26 0.94
N PRO A 455 12.13 -11.50 1.27
CA PRO A 455 11.62 -11.35 2.63
C PRO A 455 11.71 -12.66 3.42
N GLY A 456 12.17 -13.75 2.81
CA GLY A 456 12.36 -15.05 3.44
C GLY A 456 13.84 -15.37 3.61
N GLY A 457 14.47 -14.88 4.68
CA GLY A 457 15.85 -15.24 5.00
C GLY A 457 16.36 -14.49 6.22
N GLY A 458 16.46 -15.21 7.35
CA GLY A 458 17.07 -14.71 8.57
C GLY A 458 18.49 -14.20 8.32
N GLY A 459 18.69 -12.90 8.52
CA GLY A 459 19.98 -12.23 8.37
C GLY A 459 20.37 -11.51 9.65
N GLY A 460 21.53 -11.89 10.20
CA GLY A 460 22.09 -11.52 11.51
C GLY A 460 21.82 -10.12 12.05
N GLN A 461 21.53 -10.10 13.36
CA GLN A 461 21.48 -8.91 14.22
C GLN A 461 22.81 -8.14 14.15
N GLN A 462 22.80 -6.96 13.54
CA GLN A 462 23.79 -5.93 13.82
C GLN A 462 23.15 -4.92 14.78
N GLN A 463 23.53 -5.04 16.05
CA GLN A 463 23.18 -4.12 17.12
C GLN A 463 23.77 -2.74 16.78
N GLN A 464 22.97 -1.85 16.19
CA GLN A 464 23.37 -0.45 16.00
C GLN A 464 23.02 0.35 17.25
N GLN A 465 24.06 0.84 17.94
CA GLN A 465 23.95 1.74 19.07
C GLN A 465 23.21 3.01 18.67
N LEU A 466 22.13 3.29 19.40
CA LEU A 466 21.35 4.52 19.34
C LEU A 466 22.26 5.73 19.62
N ALA A 467 21.94 6.87 19.00
CA ALA A 467 22.29 8.14 19.60
C ALA A 467 21.66 8.17 21.01
N SER A 468 22.51 8.17 22.04
CA SER A 468 22.07 8.17 23.43
C SER A 468 21.21 9.39 23.69
N VAL A 469 20.05 9.16 24.29
CA VAL A 469 19.15 10.23 24.69
C VAL A 469 19.80 10.99 25.85
N SER A 470 19.94 12.31 25.73
CA SER A 470 20.24 13.12 26.91
C SER A 470 18.97 13.18 27.78
N ALA A 471 19.11 12.84 29.07
CA ALA A 471 18.00 12.85 30.02
C ALA A 471 17.31 14.22 30.12
N ALA A 472 18.03 15.31 29.81
CA ALA A 472 17.53 16.68 29.90
C ALA A 472 16.41 17.01 28.90
N GLU A 473 16.38 16.42 27.70
CA GLU A 473 15.30 16.66 26.72
C GLU A 473 14.02 15.85 27.01
N ILE A 474 14.16 14.68 27.67
CA ILE A 474 13.03 13.86 28.14
C ILE A 474 12.37 14.48 29.39
N ASN A 475 13.08 15.32 30.12
CA ASN A 475 12.61 15.92 31.38
C ASN A 475 11.54 17.02 31.22
N ASN A 476 11.06 17.29 30.00
CA ASN A 476 9.88 18.13 29.82
C ASN A 476 8.61 17.31 30.08
N ALA A 477 7.91 17.60 31.17
CA ALA A 477 6.69 16.89 31.57
C ALA A 477 5.61 16.84 30.46
N LEU A 478 5.55 17.84 29.57
CA LEU A 478 4.63 17.85 28.42
C LEU A 478 5.00 16.77 27.40
N VAL A 479 6.30 16.62 27.12
CA VAL A 479 6.83 15.59 26.20
C VAL A 479 6.57 14.20 26.77
N LYS A 480 6.87 14.00 28.06
CA LYS A 480 6.61 12.73 28.75
C LYS A 480 5.13 12.37 28.70
N LEU A 481 4.25 13.32 29.04
CA LEU A 481 2.81 13.13 29.04
C LEU A 481 2.25 12.80 27.65
N ALA A 482 2.58 13.61 26.64
CA ALA A 482 2.15 13.40 25.26
C ALA A 482 2.63 12.04 24.73
N GLY A 483 3.91 11.70 24.95
CA GLY A 483 4.50 10.44 24.52
C GLY A 483 3.82 9.23 25.15
N LEU A 484 3.55 9.28 26.46
CA LEU A 484 2.86 8.19 27.17
C LEU A 484 1.40 8.04 26.74
N ILE A 485 0.69 9.15 26.45
CA ILE A 485 -0.69 9.09 25.95
C ILE A 485 -0.72 8.45 24.56
N LEU A 486 0.14 8.87 23.64
CA LEU A 486 0.22 8.28 22.29
C LEU A 486 0.67 6.81 22.32
N GLY A 487 1.47 6.44 23.32
CA GLY A 487 1.89 5.06 23.55
C GLY A 487 0.85 4.19 24.26
N SER A 488 -0.23 4.78 24.80
CA SER A 488 -1.25 4.07 25.57
C SER A 488 -2.03 3.07 24.70
N PRO A 489 -2.52 1.96 25.29
CA PRO A 489 -3.39 1.01 24.58
C PRO A 489 -4.59 1.70 23.93
N GLU A 490 -5.17 2.69 24.60
CA GLU A 490 -6.35 3.38 24.11
C GLU A 490 -6.05 4.24 22.86
N PHE A 491 -4.89 4.91 22.79
CA PHE A 491 -4.52 5.66 21.57
C PHE A 491 -4.16 4.72 20.42
N GLN A 492 -3.55 3.57 20.72
CA GLN A 492 -3.17 2.58 19.72
C GLN A 492 -4.35 1.82 19.12
N ARG A 493 -5.57 2.01 19.65
CA ARG A 493 -6.79 1.37 19.18
C ARG A 493 -7.72 2.35 18.48
N GLN A 494 -8.53 1.87 17.54
CA GLN A 494 -9.57 2.62 16.84
C GLN A 494 -10.94 2.01 17.10
#